data_AF-A0A368T7A6-F1
#
_entry.id   AF-A0A368T7A6-F1
#
_cell.length_a   1.000
_cell.length_b   1.000
_cell.length_c   1.000
_cell.angle_alpha   90.00
_cell.angle_beta   90.00
_cell.angle_gamma   90.00
#
_symmetry.space_group_name_H-M   'P 1'
#
loop_
_entity.id
_entity.type
_entity.pdbx_description
1 polymer ?
#
loop_
_entity_poly.entity_id
_entity_poly.type
_entity_poly.pdbx_seq_one_letter_code
_entity_poly.pdbx_strand_id
1 'polypeptide(L)'
;MPVYVCSLAGAIAQAVPPGGGYHLLRFPFDSSGEAYDVHRMHDPVQPDGHVVEDWRTDPRSGLIWPRVNGWGQLHANIHWRAGDYGELRDRFCRDPLDLSTGVDSTGTDHRPPSPGMQCFTKSHGIFVRPGTPLGLMVGHTATAAATVEYAQFKLVIHADVAAAAT
;
A
#
# COMPACT_ATOMS: atom_id res chain seq x y z
N MET A 1 -4.11 9.99 -23.58
CA MET A 1 -3.26 9.49 -22.49
C MET A 1 -3.80 8.14 -22.03
N PRO A 2 -3.04 7.06 -22.18
CA PRO A 2 -3.43 5.77 -21.62
C PRO A 2 -3.40 5.84 -20.09
N VAL A 3 -4.37 5.20 -19.46
CA VAL A 3 -4.49 5.10 -18.00
C VAL A 3 -4.17 3.66 -17.61
N TYR A 4 -3.24 3.48 -16.68
CA TYR A 4 -2.92 2.18 -16.10
C TYR A 4 -3.47 2.12 -14.69
N VAL A 5 -4.19 1.04 -14.35
CA VAL A 5 -4.82 0.90 -13.04
C VAL A 5 -4.40 -0.42 -12.40
N CYS A 6 -4.04 -0.36 -11.12
CA CYS A 6 -3.95 -1.51 -10.23
C CYS A 6 -4.77 -1.21 -8.97
N SER A 7 -5.58 -2.17 -8.54
CA SER A 7 -6.40 -2.09 -7.35
C SER A 7 -6.20 -3.35 -6.53
N LEU A 8 -5.65 -3.19 -5.33
CA LEU A 8 -5.55 -4.22 -4.31
C LEU A 8 -6.66 -3.98 -3.30
N ALA A 9 -7.43 -5.01 -2.97
CA ALA A 9 -8.52 -4.89 -2.02
C ALA A 9 -8.79 -6.23 -1.33
N GLY A 10 -9.13 -6.20 -0.04
CA GLY A 10 -9.57 -7.41 0.64
C GLY A 10 -9.87 -7.25 2.12
N ALA A 11 -10.68 -8.17 2.62
CA ALA A 11 -10.75 -8.47 4.05
C ALA A 11 -9.48 -9.25 4.41
N ILE A 12 -8.52 -8.54 5.01
CA ILE A 12 -7.15 -9.04 5.20
C ILE A 12 -6.85 -9.48 6.62
N ALA A 13 -7.65 -9.05 7.61
CA ALA A 13 -7.48 -9.35 9.04
C ALA A 13 -6.00 -9.41 9.48
N GLN A 14 -5.26 -8.34 9.24
CA GLN A 14 -3.82 -8.28 9.52
C GLN A 14 -3.56 -7.65 10.89
N ALA A 15 -2.85 -8.39 11.74
CA ALA A 15 -2.33 -7.89 12.99
C ALA A 15 -1.14 -6.96 12.74
N VAL A 16 -1.16 -5.78 13.35
CA VAL A 16 -0.09 -4.78 13.35
C VAL A 16 0.50 -4.75 14.76
N PRO A 17 1.82 -4.94 14.93
CA PRO A 17 2.47 -4.85 16.23
C PRO A 17 2.35 -3.45 16.88
N PRO A 18 2.36 -3.36 18.23
CA PRO A 18 2.41 -2.09 18.94
C PRO A 18 3.78 -1.41 18.77
N GLY A 19 3.87 -0.15 19.21
CA GLY A 19 5.13 0.60 19.29
C GLY A 19 5.28 1.76 18.29
N GLY A 20 4.23 2.10 17.53
CA GLY A 20 4.22 3.26 16.63
C GLY A 20 5.04 3.09 15.35
N GLY A 21 5.72 1.96 15.18
CA GLY A 21 6.38 1.57 13.94
C GLY A 21 5.40 1.44 12.78
N TYR A 22 5.92 1.48 11.56
CA TYR A 22 5.11 1.29 10.36
C TYR A 22 5.34 -0.08 9.76
N HIS A 23 4.24 -0.70 9.37
CA HIS A 23 4.19 -2.06 8.85
C HIS A 23 3.52 -2.03 7.48
N LEU A 24 4.13 -2.69 6.51
CA LEU A 24 3.58 -2.84 5.16
C LEU A 24 2.34 -3.72 5.21
N LEU A 25 1.22 -3.24 4.65
CA LEU A 25 0.03 -4.06 4.46
C LEU A 25 0.22 -5.01 3.28
N ARG A 26 -0.16 -6.26 3.50
CA ARG A 26 -0.10 -7.33 2.49
C ARG A 26 -1.44 -7.53 1.78
N PHE A 27 -1.44 -8.02 0.55
CA PHE A 27 -2.66 -8.28 -0.21
C PHE A 27 -2.57 -9.61 -0.96
N PRO A 28 -3.70 -10.32 -1.13
CA PRO A 28 -3.74 -11.51 -1.99
C PRO A 28 -3.67 -11.14 -3.47
N PHE A 29 -2.99 -11.97 -4.27
CA PHE A 29 -2.88 -11.81 -5.73
C PHE A 29 -4.18 -12.13 -6.48
N ASP A 30 -5.05 -12.96 -5.90
CA ASP A 30 -6.30 -13.46 -6.46
C ASP A 30 -7.51 -13.01 -5.63
N SER A 31 -7.66 -11.69 -5.45
CA SER A 31 -8.77 -11.16 -4.65
C SER A 31 -10.08 -11.09 -5.46
N SER A 32 -11.18 -11.49 -4.83
CA SER A 32 -12.54 -11.25 -5.32
C SER A 32 -12.98 -9.80 -5.05
N GLY A 33 -13.86 -9.25 -5.87
CA GLY A 33 -14.48 -7.94 -5.65
C GLY A 33 -13.82 -6.83 -6.47
N GLU A 34 -13.31 -5.78 -5.80
CA GLU A 34 -12.74 -4.58 -6.43
C GLU A 34 -11.24 -4.69 -6.78
N ALA A 35 -10.68 -5.90 -6.73
CA ALA A 35 -9.31 -6.13 -7.15
C ALA A 35 -9.19 -6.12 -8.67
N TYR A 36 -8.15 -5.47 -9.19
CA TYR A 36 -7.96 -5.28 -10.63
C TYR A 36 -6.49 -5.11 -10.96
N ASP A 37 -5.93 -5.97 -11.82
CA ASP A 37 -4.54 -5.87 -12.26
C ASP A 37 -4.30 -6.41 -13.67
N VAL A 38 -4.96 -5.83 -14.68
CA VAL A 38 -4.79 -6.25 -16.09
C VAL A 38 -3.36 -6.00 -16.62
N HIS A 39 -2.58 -5.15 -15.94
CA HIS A 39 -1.25 -4.74 -16.35
C HIS A 39 -0.12 -5.48 -15.63
N ARG A 40 -0.44 -6.46 -14.77
CA ARG A 40 0.51 -7.26 -13.98
C ARG A 40 1.45 -6.38 -13.15
N MET A 41 0.89 -5.41 -12.43
CA MET A 41 1.60 -4.56 -11.47
C MET A 41 1.63 -5.20 -10.07
N HIS A 42 0.87 -6.27 -9.82
CA HIS A 42 0.83 -7.03 -8.59
C HIS A 42 0.75 -8.53 -8.92
N ASP A 43 1.85 -9.07 -9.44
CA ASP A 43 2.00 -10.49 -9.81
C ASP A 43 2.76 -11.24 -8.69
N PRO A 44 2.46 -12.50 -8.35
CA PRO A 44 3.24 -13.28 -7.40
C PRO A 44 4.71 -13.47 -7.83
N VAL A 45 4.97 -13.53 -9.13
CA VAL A 45 6.32 -13.51 -9.71
C VAL A 45 6.75 -12.07 -9.89
N GLN A 46 7.58 -11.58 -8.97
CA GLN A 46 8.04 -10.20 -8.94
C GLN A 46 9.01 -9.90 -10.10
N PRO A 47 9.17 -8.61 -10.49
CA PRO A 47 10.06 -8.23 -11.59
C PRO A 47 11.53 -8.61 -11.40
N ASP A 48 11.98 -8.82 -10.15
CA ASP A 48 13.33 -9.27 -9.81
C ASP A 48 13.48 -10.81 -9.79
N GLY A 49 12.42 -11.55 -10.11
CA GLY A 49 12.38 -13.01 -10.13
C GLY A 49 12.02 -13.66 -8.79
N HIS A 50 11.80 -12.89 -7.72
CA HIS A 50 11.27 -13.42 -6.47
C HIS A 50 9.86 -13.96 -6.65
N VAL A 51 9.56 -15.11 -6.07
CA VAL A 51 8.22 -15.72 -6.11
C VAL A 51 7.62 -15.67 -4.72
N VAL A 52 6.45 -15.05 -4.61
CA VAL A 52 5.68 -15.02 -3.37
C VAL A 52 4.78 -16.26 -3.30
N GLU A 53 5.14 -17.21 -2.44
CA GLU A 53 4.39 -18.46 -2.24
C GLU A 53 3.17 -18.29 -1.31
N ASP A 54 3.30 -17.48 -0.25
CA ASP A 54 2.19 -17.13 0.66
C ASP A 54 2.14 -15.63 0.91
N TRP A 55 1.10 -15.00 0.38
CA TRP A 55 0.86 -13.58 0.53
C TRP A 55 0.70 -13.15 1.99
N ARG A 56 0.23 -14.03 2.87
CA ARG A 56 -0.03 -13.70 4.28
C ARG A 56 1.24 -13.48 5.07
N THR A 57 2.35 -14.06 4.64
CA THR A 57 3.61 -14.02 5.36
C THR A 57 4.66 -13.16 4.66
N ASP A 58 4.66 -13.13 3.33
CA ASP A 58 5.65 -12.39 2.56
C ASP A 58 5.25 -10.90 2.44
N PRO A 59 6.09 -9.95 2.88
CA PRO A 59 5.80 -8.52 2.74
C PRO A 59 5.73 -8.05 1.28
N ARG A 60 6.33 -8.76 0.31
CA ARG A 60 6.30 -8.38 -1.10
C ARG A 60 4.91 -8.49 -1.74
N SER A 61 4.01 -9.24 -1.11
CA SER A 61 2.57 -9.23 -1.45
C SER A 61 1.87 -7.89 -1.13
N GLY A 62 2.56 -6.95 -0.50
CA GLY A 62 2.07 -5.59 -0.28
C GLY A 62 2.39 -4.61 -1.41
N LEU A 63 3.12 -5.06 -2.44
CA LEU A 63 3.74 -4.17 -3.41
C LEU A 63 2.93 -4.04 -4.69
N ILE A 64 2.82 -2.81 -5.18
CA ILE A 64 2.46 -2.51 -6.57
C ILE A 64 3.73 -2.06 -7.29
N TRP A 65 4.09 -2.74 -8.37
CA TRP A 65 5.19 -2.39 -9.27
C TRP A 65 4.65 -1.61 -10.47
N PRO A 66 4.89 -0.28 -10.56
CA PRO A 66 4.40 0.50 -11.68
C PRO A 66 4.89 -0.06 -13.03
N ARG A 67 3.96 -0.27 -13.97
CA ARG A 67 4.31 -0.83 -15.29
C ARG A 67 4.99 0.20 -16.20
N VAL A 68 4.68 1.47 -16.01
CA VAL A 68 5.13 2.60 -16.84
C VAL A 68 5.48 3.81 -15.98
N ASN A 69 6.23 4.75 -16.56
CA ASN A 69 6.47 6.06 -15.94
C ASN A 69 5.21 6.93 -16.06
N GLY A 70 5.00 7.82 -15.09
CA GLY A 70 3.96 8.85 -15.21
C GLY A 70 3.59 9.51 -13.88
N TRP A 71 2.48 10.24 -13.92
CA TRP A 71 1.85 10.77 -12.71
C TRP A 71 0.92 9.71 -12.11
N GLY A 72 1.30 9.20 -10.95
CA GLY A 72 0.55 8.25 -10.15
C GLY A 72 -0.40 8.95 -9.18
N GLN A 73 -1.66 8.50 -9.14
CA GLN A 73 -2.59 8.78 -8.07
C GLN A 73 -2.73 7.53 -7.20
N LEU A 74 -2.37 7.67 -5.94
CA LEU A 74 -2.51 6.63 -4.93
C LEU A 74 -3.81 6.83 -4.20
N HIS A 75 -4.52 5.74 -3.93
CA HIS A 75 -5.70 5.72 -3.09
C HIS A 75 -5.58 4.62 -2.04
N ALA A 76 -6.01 4.91 -0.83
CA ALA A 76 -6.13 3.91 0.21
C ALA A 76 -7.48 4.02 0.92
N ASN A 77 -7.99 2.87 1.33
CA ASN A 77 -9.08 2.75 2.30
C ASN A 77 -8.62 1.76 3.37
N ILE A 78 -8.66 2.13 4.64
CA ILE A 78 -8.13 1.34 5.76
C ILE A 78 -9.18 1.28 6.86
N HIS A 79 -9.61 0.08 7.21
CA HIS A 79 -10.54 -0.16 8.31
C HIS A 79 -9.80 -0.89 9.44
N TRP A 80 -9.60 -0.21 10.55
CA TRP A 80 -9.10 -0.82 11.78
C TRP A 80 -10.25 -1.22 12.69
N ARG A 81 -10.10 -2.37 13.34
CA ARG A 81 -10.93 -2.74 14.48
C ARG A 81 -10.84 -1.66 15.56
N ALA A 82 -11.91 -1.47 16.33
CA ALA A 82 -11.90 -0.63 17.52
C ALA A 82 -10.79 -1.05 18.50
N GLY A 83 -10.16 -0.08 19.17
CA GLY A 83 -9.02 -0.31 20.06
C GLY A 83 -8.66 0.90 20.91
N ASP A 84 -7.65 0.75 21.77
CA ASP A 84 -7.14 1.73 22.73
C ASP A 84 -6.07 2.66 22.13
N TYR A 85 -6.24 3.04 20.87
CA TYR A 85 -5.26 3.85 20.15
C TYR A 85 -5.06 5.23 20.82
N GLY A 86 -3.81 5.68 20.98
CA GLY A 86 -3.55 7.11 21.17
C GLY A 86 -3.49 7.86 19.83
N GLU A 87 -3.00 7.17 18.80
CA GLU A 87 -2.77 7.68 17.46
C GLU A 87 -2.78 6.52 16.46
N LEU A 88 -3.37 6.76 15.30
CA LEU A 88 -3.31 5.91 14.12
C LEU A 88 -2.46 6.60 13.04
N ARG A 89 -1.67 5.80 12.34
CA ARG A 89 -0.69 6.27 11.36
C ARG A 89 -0.86 5.50 10.06
N ASP A 90 -0.74 6.22 8.96
CA ASP A 90 -0.58 5.60 7.64
C ASP A 90 0.29 6.46 6.75
N ARG A 91 0.92 5.82 5.76
CA ARG A 91 1.72 6.49 4.74
C ARG A 91 1.77 5.66 3.48
N PHE A 92 2.08 6.32 2.38
CA PHE A 92 2.60 5.64 1.22
C PHE A 92 4.13 5.58 1.31
N CYS A 93 4.73 4.59 0.66
CA CYS A 93 6.17 4.48 0.58
C CYS A 93 6.57 4.01 -0.81
N ARG A 94 7.56 4.69 -1.39
CA ARG A 94 8.37 4.17 -2.49
C ARG A 94 9.40 3.23 -1.89
N ASP A 95 9.53 2.08 -2.51
CA ASP A 95 10.45 1.01 -2.16
C ASP A 95 10.50 0.67 -0.64
N PRO A 96 9.36 0.31 -0.02
CA PRO A 96 9.27 0.11 1.43
C PRO A 96 10.16 -1.00 1.98
N LEU A 97 10.70 -1.86 1.13
CA LEU A 97 11.55 -3.00 1.50
C LEU A 97 13.01 -2.83 1.01
N ASP A 98 13.38 -1.65 0.51
CA ASP A 98 14.74 -1.33 0.05
C ASP A 98 15.26 -2.29 -1.04
N LEU A 99 14.42 -2.59 -2.04
CA LEU A 99 14.71 -3.58 -3.09
C LEU A 99 15.45 -2.99 -4.29
N SER A 100 15.36 -1.68 -4.54
CA SER A 100 15.91 -1.08 -5.76
C SER A 100 16.35 0.37 -5.63
N THR A 101 15.48 1.26 -5.16
CA THR A 101 15.67 2.72 -5.24
C THR A 101 15.83 3.40 -3.89
N GLY A 102 15.71 2.66 -2.79
CA GLY A 102 15.79 3.21 -1.45
C GLY A 102 14.43 3.54 -0.86
N VAL A 103 14.26 3.25 0.43
CA VAL A 103 13.05 3.57 1.19
C VAL A 103 12.78 5.07 1.18
N ASP A 104 11.63 5.48 0.64
CA ASP A 104 11.21 6.89 0.58
C ASP A 104 9.71 7.03 0.89
N SER A 105 9.41 7.57 2.07
CA SER A 105 8.02 7.73 2.52
C SER A 105 7.39 9.04 2.07
N THR A 106 6.09 8.99 1.75
CA THR A 106 5.34 10.16 1.29
C THR A 106 3.85 10.05 1.67
N GLY A 107 3.14 11.18 1.63
CA GLY A 107 1.74 11.23 2.05
C GLY A 107 1.51 10.63 3.45
N THR A 108 2.29 11.05 4.44
CA THR A 108 2.21 10.55 5.83
C THR A 108 1.13 11.28 6.61
N ASP A 109 0.20 10.53 7.21
CA ASP A 109 -0.82 11.07 8.12
C ASP A 109 -0.75 10.42 9.50
N HIS A 110 -0.88 11.23 10.53
CA HIS A 110 -1.14 10.82 11.91
C HIS A 110 -2.48 11.43 12.35
N ARG A 111 -3.27 10.67 13.11
CA ARG A 111 -4.57 11.13 13.58
C ARG A 111 -4.97 10.50 14.93
N PRO A 112 -5.70 11.23 15.79
CA PRO A 112 -6.33 10.63 16.96
C PRO A 112 -7.43 9.64 16.54
N PRO A 113 -7.80 8.68 17.40
CA PRO A 113 -8.92 7.78 17.10
C PRO A 113 -10.28 8.49 17.16
N SER A 114 -11.21 8.02 16.34
CA SER A 114 -12.65 8.23 16.55
C SER A 114 -13.22 7.19 17.53
N PRO A 115 -14.44 7.35 18.05
CA PRO A 115 -15.14 6.25 18.72
C PRO A 115 -15.36 5.07 17.77
N GLY A 116 -15.20 3.83 18.27
CA GLY A 116 -15.54 2.61 17.53
C GLY A 116 -14.50 2.19 16.48
N MET A 117 -14.97 1.65 15.35
CA MET A 117 -14.14 1.25 14.22
C MET A 117 -13.47 2.47 13.59
N GLN A 118 -12.24 2.33 13.10
CA GLN A 118 -11.50 3.43 12.48
C GLN A 118 -11.48 3.24 10.97
N CYS A 119 -12.21 4.08 10.24
CA CYS A 119 -12.36 3.96 8.80
C CYS A 119 -11.78 5.20 8.13
N PHE A 120 -10.71 5.01 7.35
CA PHE A 120 -10.00 6.13 6.75
C PHE A 120 -9.78 5.92 5.26
N THR A 121 -10.05 6.96 4.49
CA THR A 121 -9.71 7.05 3.07
C THR A 121 -8.72 8.16 2.84
N LYS A 122 -7.78 7.98 1.91
CA LYS A 122 -6.85 9.03 1.50
C LYS A 122 -6.45 8.89 0.04
N SER A 123 -5.95 9.99 -0.51
CA SER A 123 -5.33 10.01 -1.82
C SER A 123 -4.04 10.83 -1.82
N HIS A 124 -3.12 10.51 -2.71
CA HIS A 124 -1.85 11.23 -2.84
C HIS A 124 -1.31 11.13 -4.28
N GLY A 125 -0.81 12.25 -4.81
CA GLY A 125 -0.24 12.31 -6.16
C GLY A 125 1.28 12.25 -6.13
N ILE A 126 1.88 11.39 -6.95
CA ILE A 126 3.33 11.18 -7.00
C ILE A 126 3.81 10.89 -8.43
N PHE A 127 5.08 11.15 -8.73
CA PHE A 127 5.72 10.50 -9.87
C PHE A 127 6.02 9.03 -9.56
N VAL A 128 5.72 8.16 -10.52
CA VAL A 128 5.98 6.72 -10.47
C VAL A 128 6.85 6.29 -11.64
N ARG A 129 7.62 5.23 -11.43
CA ARG A 129 8.50 4.64 -12.44
C ARG A 129 8.60 3.12 -12.25
N PRO A 130 8.78 2.35 -13.33
CA PRO A 130 9.15 0.94 -13.19
C PRO A 130 10.42 0.77 -12.38
N GLY A 131 10.50 -0.32 -11.62
CA GLY A 131 11.63 -0.63 -10.73
C GLY A 131 11.51 -0.05 -9.31
N THR A 132 10.64 0.95 -9.08
CA THR A 132 10.35 1.45 -7.72
C THR A 132 8.99 0.90 -7.27
N PRO A 133 8.94 -0.15 -6.42
CA PRO A 133 7.67 -0.65 -5.93
C PRO A 133 7.04 0.36 -4.97
N LEU A 134 5.72 0.32 -4.85
CA LEU A 134 4.95 1.16 -3.95
C LEU A 134 4.26 0.30 -2.90
N GLY A 135 4.14 0.82 -1.68
CA GLY A 135 3.42 0.14 -0.61
C GLY A 135 2.60 1.10 0.25
N LEU A 136 1.55 0.55 0.85
CA LEU A 136 0.76 1.20 1.89
C LEU A 136 1.21 0.69 3.25
N MET A 137 1.70 1.59 4.10
CA MET A 137 2.19 1.24 5.43
C MET A 137 1.31 1.86 6.50
N VAL A 138 1.15 1.14 7.61
CA VAL A 138 0.29 1.52 8.73
C VAL A 138 0.99 1.35 10.07
N GLY A 139 0.58 2.12 11.07
CA GLY A 139 1.12 2.03 12.42
C GLY A 139 0.13 2.57 13.46
N HIS A 140 0.37 2.27 14.73
CA HIS A 140 -0.47 2.75 15.83
C HIS A 140 0.29 2.82 17.15
N THR A 141 -0.26 3.54 18.12
CA THR A 141 0.31 3.66 19.48
C THR A 141 -0.46 2.89 20.57
N ALA A 142 -1.47 2.09 20.20
CA ALA A 142 -2.12 1.16 21.13
C ALA A 142 -1.12 0.24 21.85
N THR A 143 -1.50 -0.23 23.04
CA THR A 143 -0.62 -0.99 23.93
C THR A 143 -0.43 -2.45 23.50
N ALA A 144 -1.41 -3.00 22.77
CA ALA A 144 -1.37 -4.34 22.21
C ALA A 144 -1.41 -4.28 20.67
N ALA A 145 -1.17 -5.43 20.02
CA ALA A 145 -1.32 -5.54 18.58
C ALA A 145 -2.75 -5.17 18.16
N ALA A 146 -2.86 -4.34 17.12
CA ALA A 146 -4.14 -3.94 16.56
C ALA A 146 -4.43 -4.69 15.26
N THR A 147 -5.68 -4.67 14.79
CA THR A 147 -6.08 -5.39 13.57
C THR A 147 -6.62 -4.43 12.52
N VAL A 148 -6.04 -4.49 11.32
CA VAL A 148 -6.66 -3.96 10.09
C VAL A 148 -7.56 -5.05 9.53
N GLU A 149 -8.87 -4.84 9.55
CA GLU A 149 -9.86 -5.83 9.11
C GLU A 149 -10.04 -5.82 7.59
N TYR A 150 -9.97 -4.63 7.00
CA TYR A 150 -10.14 -4.41 5.57
C TYR A 150 -9.18 -3.33 5.08
N ALA A 151 -8.60 -3.52 3.90
CA ALA A 151 -7.83 -2.48 3.25
C ALA A 151 -8.01 -2.49 1.74
N GLN A 152 -7.78 -1.33 1.14
CA GLN A 152 -7.56 -1.13 -0.27
C GLN A 152 -6.28 -0.31 -0.48
N PHE A 153 -5.53 -0.65 -1.52
CA PHE A 153 -4.41 0.14 -2.02
C PHE A 153 -4.47 0.15 -3.55
N LYS A 154 -4.59 1.34 -4.14
CA LYS A 154 -4.80 1.50 -5.58
C LYS A 154 -3.80 2.48 -6.16
N LEU A 155 -3.42 2.21 -7.41
CA LEU A 155 -2.58 3.05 -8.24
C LEU A 155 -3.29 3.31 -9.57
N VAL A 156 -3.41 4.59 -9.92
CA VAL A 156 -3.77 5.04 -11.27
C VAL A 156 -2.59 5.79 -11.85
N ILE A 157 -2.10 5.40 -13.03
CA ILE A 157 -0.99 6.08 -13.72
C ILE A 157 -1.53 6.77 -14.96
N HIS A 158 -1.36 8.09 -15.00
CA HIS A 158 -1.51 8.88 -16.21
C HIS A 158 -0.18 8.85 -16.97
N ALA A 159 -0.09 7.95 -17.95
CA ALA A 159 1.08 7.86 -18.83
C ALA A 159 1.09 9.05 -19.79
N ASP A 160 2.28 9.46 -20.24
CA ASP A 160 2.56 10.65 -21.08
C ASP A 160 2.75 11.98 -20.34
N VAL A 161 2.83 11.97 -19.00
CA VAL A 161 3.42 13.10 -18.27
C VAL A 161 4.93 12.92 -18.33
N ALA A 162 5.63 13.79 -19.09
CA ALA A 162 7.08 13.78 -19.14
C ALA A 162 7.63 13.88 -17.72
N ALA A 163 8.31 12.84 -17.24
CA ALA A 163 9.17 12.99 -16.08
C ALA A 163 10.19 14.06 -16.47
N ALA A 164 10.30 15.14 -15.68
CA ALA A 164 11.37 16.11 -15.89
C ALA A 164 12.69 15.32 -15.92
N ALA A 165 13.45 15.45 -17.01
CA ALA A 165 14.77 14.86 -17.11
C ALA A 165 15.56 15.32 -15.87
N THR A 166 16.09 14.35 -15.13
CA THR A 166 17.00 14.60 -14.01
C THR A 166 18.42 14.60 -14.53
#